data_AF-A0A5A8D351-F1
#
_entry.id   AF-A0A5A8D351-F1
#
_cell.length_a   1.000
_cell.length_b   1.000
_cell.length_c   1.000
_cell.angle_alpha   90.00
_cell.angle_beta   90.00
_cell.angle_gamma   90.00
#
_symmetry.space_group_name_H-M   'P 1'
#
loop_
_entity.id
_entity.type
_entity.pdbx_description
1 polymer ?
#
loop_
_entity_poly.entity_id
_entity_poly.type
_entity_poly.pdbx_seq_one_letter_code
_entity_poly.pdbx_strand_id
1 'polypeptide(L)'
;MRLSSGVVVLAALSAVRLRVALAAPCPNDCSGHGLCDSQTRKCSCFDGYRGYDCRYRNCPFGPQWFGYAHATDRVHDVQTECSSSGECNRNTGECECLPLFDGFACQYLKCASDCSGHGRCMSMREAAAEVNGFSLLRKVLYDEPWDADVLRGCVCDPEWEGYDCSQRRCPRGDDPLTAGQSDEVQLLS
;
A
#
# COMPACT_ATOMS: atom_id res chain seq x y z
N MET A 1 102.60 22.03 8.32
CA MET A 1 101.58 21.62 7.33
C MET A 1 100.28 21.38 8.07
N ARG A 2 99.23 22.16 7.78
CA ARG A 2 97.93 22.13 8.49
C ARG A 2 97.06 21.02 7.90
N LEU A 3 96.54 20.11 8.74
CA LEU A 3 95.51 19.14 8.37
C LEU A 3 94.14 19.78 8.66
N SER A 4 93.33 19.97 7.61
CA SER A 4 91.94 20.40 7.68
C SER A 4 91.04 19.17 7.74
N SER A 5 90.37 18.94 8.88
CA SER A 5 89.31 17.94 9.00
C SER A 5 88.00 18.55 8.50
N GLY A 6 87.49 18.04 7.38
CA GLY A 6 86.21 18.42 6.80
C GLY A 6 85.03 17.92 7.64
N VAL A 7 84.10 18.82 7.94
CA VAL A 7 82.82 18.52 8.61
C VAL A 7 81.90 17.89 7.58
N VAL A 8 81.50 16.62 7.81
CA VAL A 8 80.49 15.93 6.99
C VAL A 8 79.10 16.34 7.49
N VAL A 9 78.40 17.16 6.71
CA VAL A 9 77.00 17.55 6.98
C VAL A 9 76.08 16.45 6.45
N LEU A 10 75.59 15.58 7.34
CA LEU A 10 74.55 14.60 7.05
C LEU A 10 73.20 15.32 6.91
N ALA A 11 72.76 15.56 5.67
CA ALA A 11 71.43 16.08 5.39
C ALA A 11 70.38 15.00 5.72
N ALA A 12 69.66 15.19 6.82
CA ALA A 12 68.53 14.35 7.20
C ALA A 12 67.36 14.57 6.23
N LEU A 13 67.20 13.68 5.25
CA LEU A 13 66.02 13.61 4.39
C LEU A 13 64.82 13.16 5.24
N SER A 14 64.02 14.12 5.70
CA SER A 14 62.74 13.84 6.36
C SER A 14 61.77 13.25 5.34
N ALA A 15 61.51 11.94 5.44
CA ALA A 15 60.47 11.28 4.67
C ALA A 15 59.10 11.81 5.12
N VAL A 16 58.58 12.82 4.41
CA VAL A 16 57.20 13.29 4.57
C VAL A 16 56.28 12.14 4.19
N ARG A 17 55.75 11.42 5.19
CA ARG A 17 54.74 10.39 5.01
C ARG A 17 53.43 11.08 4.67
N LEU A 18 53.10 11.17 3.39
CA LEU A 18 51.76 11.58 2.95
C LEU A 18 50.76 10.56 3.47
N ARG A 19 50.10 10.88 4.59
CA ARG A 19 48.93 10.12 5.05
C ARG A 19 47.80 10.45 4.10
N VAL A 20 47.66 9.66 3.04
CA VAL A 20 46.39 9.61 2.29
C VAL A 20 45.37 9.10 3.30
N ALA A 21 44.55 9.99 3.84
CA ALA A 21 43.36 9.59 4.57
C ALA A 21 42.49 8.87 3.54
N LEU A 22 42.47 7.53 3.59
CA LEU A 22 41.52 6.75 2.81
C LEU A 22 40.14 7.23 3.27
N ALA A 23 39.46 8.02 2.43
CA ALA A 23 38.11 8.46 2.72
C ALA A 23 37.31 7.18 2.98
N ALA A 24 36.83 7.02 4.22
CA ALA A 24 36.08 5.83 4.58
C ALA A 24 34.89 5.76 3.61
N PRO A 25 34.77 4.66 2.84
CA PRO A 25 33.71 4.55 1.83
C PRO A 25 32.34 4.66 2.51
N CYS A 26 31.33 5.06 1.74
CA CYS A 26 29.98 5.04 2.28
C CYS A 26 29.60 3.63 2.75
N PRO A 27 28.70 3.52 3.73
CA PRO A 27 28.19 2.25 4.21
C PRO A 27 27.73 1.37 3.03
N ASN A 28 28.35 0.20 2.87
CA ASN A 28 28.11 -0.74 1.77
C ASN A 28 28.10 -0.10 0.36
N ASP A 29 28.80 1.01 0.17
CA ASP A 29 28.76 1.81 -1.07
C ASP A 29 27.32 2.16 -1.52
N CYS A 30 26.48 2.53 -0.54
CA CYS A 30 25.05 2.80 -0.73
C CYS A 30 24.31 1.62 -1.40
N SER A 31 24.82 0.40 -1.22
CA SER A 31 24.32 -0.86 -1.79
C SER A 31 24.09 -0.79 -3.32
N GLY A 32 24.78 0.12 -4.03
CA GLY A 32 24.53 0.38 -5.45
C GLY A 32 23.19 1.06 -5.77
N HIS A 33 22.47 1.51 -4.74
CA HIS A 33 21.12 2.09 -4.82
C HIS A 33 21.08 3.55 -4.34
N GLY A 34 22.21 4.25 -4.39
CA GLY A 34 22.28 5.67 -4.06
C GLY A 34 23.62 6.30 -4.41
N LEU A 35 23.67 7.62 -4.21
CA LEU A 35 24.89 8.40 -4.36
C LEU A 35 25.54 8.62 -3.00
N CYS A 36 26.84 8.34 -2.92
CA CYS A 36 27.65 8.55 -1.73
C CYS A 36 28.16 10.00 -1.68
N ASP A 37 27.83 10.73 -0.61
CA ASP A 37 28.53 11.97 -0.26
C ASP A 37 29.80 11.62 0.54
N SER A 38 30.96 11.81 -0.08
CA SER A 38 32.26 11.47 0.50
C SER A 38 32.66 12.35 1.69
N GLN A 39 32.07 13.54 1.84
CA GLN A 39 32.38 14.46 2.95
C GLN A 39 31.56 14.10 4.19
N THR A 40 30.25 13.87 4.00
CA THR A 40 29.34 13.57 5.12
C THR A 40 29.23 12.07 5.42
N ARG A 41 29.67 11.21 4.49
CA ARG A 41 29.55 9.74 4.53
C ARG A 41 28.09 9.30 4.65
N LYS A 42 27.20 10.01 3.96
CA LYS A 42 25.77 9.71 3.89
C LYS A 42 25.38 9.29 2.49
N CYS A 43 24.47 8.33 2.41
CA CYS A 43 23.89 7.89 1.15
C CYS A 43 22.63 8.68 0.83
N SER A 44 22.55 9.19 -0.39
CA SER A 44 21.32 9.74 -0.97
C SER A 44 20.71 8.67 -1.88
N CYS A 45 19.67 8.00 -1.41
CA CYS A 45 19.10 6.85 -2.11
C CYS A 45 18.38 7.25 -3.40
N PHE A 46 18.44 6.36 -4.39
CA PHE A 46 17.63 6.46 -5.60
C PHE A 46 16.16 6.21 -5.28
N ASP A 47 15.28 6.60 -6.20
CA ASP A 47 13.84 6.40 -6.04
C ASP A 47 13.49 4.92 -5.83
N GLY A 48 12.53 4.68 -4.94
CA GLY A 48 12.17 3.33 -4.51
C GLY A 48 13.12 2.68 -3.49
N TYR A 49 14.20 3.34 -3.07
CA TYR A 49 15.14 2.83 -2.06
C TYR A 49 15.26 3.76 -0.85
N ARG A 50 15.55 3.17 0.30
CA ARG A 50 15.73 3.86 1.58
C ARG A 50 16.66 3.09 2.52
N GLY A 51 16.89 3.69 3.68
CA GLY A 51 17.76 3.18 4.71
C GLY A 51 19.10 3.91 4.71
N TYR A 52 19.95 3.53 5.66
CA TYR A 52 21.24 4.19 5.87
C TYR A 52 22.22 3.96 4.72
N ASP A 53 22.12 2.80 4.07
CA ASP A 53 22.95 2.34 2.96
C ASP A 53 22.10 2.02 1.71
N CYS A 54 20.88 2.55 1.63
CA CYS A 54 19.94 2.36 0.51
C CYS A 54 19.60 0.90 0.17
N ARG A 55 19.79 -0.03 1.11
CA ARG A 55 19.54 -1.46 0.87
C ARG A 55 18.06 -1.84 0.82
N TYR A 56 17.19 -1.03 1.43
CA TYR A 56 15.78 -1.37 1.61
C TYR A 56 14.93 -0.70 0.56
N ARG A 57 13.87 -1.39 0.14
CA ARG A 57 12.87 -0.89 -0.79
C ARG A 57 11.81 -0.06 -0.05
N ASN A 58 11.31 0.96 -0.74
CA ASN A 58 10.10 1.66 -0.34
C ASN A 58 8.90 0.78 -0.64
N CYS A 59 7.94 0.75 0.27
CA CYS A 59 6.65 0.15 0.00
C CYS A 59 5.67 1.20 -0.50
N PRO A 60 4.61 0.77 -1.19
CA PRO A 60 3.58 1.68 -1.63
C PRO A 60 2.80 2.28 -0.47
N PHE A 61 2.22 3.44 -0.76
CA PHE A 61 1.36 4.18 0.15
C PHE A 61 -0.07 4.11 -0.36
N GLY A 62 -1.02 4.09 0.57
CA GLY A 62 -2.44 4.15 0.27
C GLY A 62 -3.20 4.89 1.37
N PRO A 63 -4.52 5.10 1.20
CA PRO A 63 -5.38 5.68 2.23
C PRO A 63 -5.24 4.92 3.55
N GLN A 64 -5.12 5.64 4.67
CA GLN A 64 -4.94 5.00 5.96
C GLN A 64 -6.24 4.39 6.51
N TRP A 65 -6.21 3.10 6.85
CA TRP A 65 -7.30 2.45 7.57
C TRP A 65 -7.23 2.71 9.08
N PHE A 66 -6.02 2.65 9.63
CA PHE A 66 -5.78 2.79 11.05
C PHE A 66 -4.88 3.99 11.28
N GLY A 67 -5.39 4.94 12.05
CA GLY A 67 -4.71 6.18 12.36
C GLY A 67 -5.39 6.92 13.51
N TYR A 68 -4.80 8.05 13.90
CA TYR A 68 -5.32 8.89 14.95
C TYR A 68 -6.03 10.11 14.36
N ALA A 69 -7.13 10.52 14.99
CA ALA A 69 -7.77 11.78 14.67
C ALA A 69 -6.82 12.94 14.96
N HIS A 70 -6.65 13.83 13.98
CA HIS A 70 -5.79 15.00 14.11
C HIS A 70 -6.54 16.32 13.89
N ALA A 71 -7.80 16.26 13.45
CA ALA A 71 -8.75 17.36 13.44
C ALA A 71 -10.20 16.82 13.42
N THR A 72 -11.18 17.72 13.55
CA THR A 72 -12.61 17.39 13.42
C THR A 72 -12.87 16.77 12.04
N ASP A 73 -13.47 15.59 12.03
CA ASP A 73 -13.77 14.80 10.83
C ASP A 73 -12.54 14.43 9.97
N ARG A 74 -11.32 14.49 10.54
CA ARG A 74 -10.07 14.12 9.85
C ARG A 74 -9.37 12.95 10.53
N VAL A 75 -9.58 11.78 9.96
CA VAL A 75 -8.86 10.54 10.30
C VAL A 75 -8.32 9.87 9.03
N HIS A 76 -9.08 9.75 7.95
CA HIS A 76 -8.71 8.89 6.81
C HIS A 76 -8.19 9.66 5.58
N ASP A 77 -7.66 10.86 5.78
CA ASP A 77 -7.20 11.78 4.73
C ASP A 77 -5.66 11.81 4.55
N VAL A 78 -4.94 10.91 5.21
CA VAL A 78 -3.49 10.76 5.09
C VAL A 78 -3.14 9.49 4.32
N GLN A 79 -2.15 9.58 3.44
CA GLN A 79 -1.54 8.46 2.74
C GLN A 79 -0.43 7.87 3.60
N THR A 80 -0.46 6.57 3.84
CA THR A 80 0.49 5.88 4.73
C THR A 80 1.00 4.60 4.10
N GLU A 81 2.19 4.18 4.50
CA GLU A 81 2.84 2.98 3.98
C GLU A 81 1.99 1.75 4.29
N CYS A 82 1.71 0.95 3.26
CA CYS A 82 0.82 -0.21 3.35
C CYS A 82 -0.55 0.09 3.99
N SER A 83 -1.08 1.32 3.82
CA SER A 83 -2.39 1.76 4.33
C SER A 83 -2.59 1.50 5.83
N SER A 84 -1.51 1.40 6.60
CA SER A 84 -1.48 0.94 8.00
C SER A 84 -2.09 -0.45 8.20
N SER A 85 -2.34 -1.21 7.13
CA SER A 85 -3.08 -2.48 7.09
C SER A 85 -2.24 -3.64 6.56
N GLY A 86 -0.93 -3.50 6.65
CA GLY A 86 0.02 -4.52 6.27
C GLY A 86 1.43 -4.16 6.73
N GLU A 87 2.32 -5.13 6.63
CA GLU A 87 3.74 -4.94 6.92
C GLU A 87 4.52 -4.81 5.61
N CYS A 88 5.43 -3.84 5.55
CA CYS A 88 6.26 -3.64 4.37
C CYS A 88 7.40 -4.67 4.34
N ASN A 89 7.44 -5.52 3.30
CA ASN A 89 8.60 -6.34 3.02
C ASN A 89 9.71 -5.47 2.41
N ARG A 90 10.70 -5.13 3.22
CA ARG A 90 11.78 -4.20 2.86
C ARG A 90 12.73 -4.73 1.78
N ASN A 91 12.70 -6.02 1.47
CA ASN A 91 13.56 -6.59 0.44
C ASN A 91 12.91 -6.51 -0.94
N THR A 92 11.59 -6.68 -1.02
CA THR A 92 10.84 -6.62 -2.29
C THR A 92 10.25 -5.24 -2.56
N GLY A 93 9.84 -4.54 -1.50
CA GLY A 93 9.04 -3.30 -1.59
C GLY A 93 7.54 -3.57 -1.69
N GLU A 94 7.10 -4.78 -1.39
CA GLU A 94 5.70 -5.19 -1.44
C GLU A 94 5.10 -5.20 -0.03
N CYS A 95 3.81 -4.87 0.07
CA CYS A 95 3.08 -4.92 1.33
C CYS A 95 2.50 -6.32 1.58
N GLU A 96 2.82 -6.89 2.73
CA GLU A 96 2.21 -8.12 3.24
C GLU A 96 0.97 -7.74 4.05
N CYS A 97 -0.20 -7.87 3.42
CA CYS A 97 -1.45 -7.38 3.98
C CYS A 97 -1.99 -8.25 5.12
N LEU A 98 -2.66 -7.60 6.08
CA LEU A 98 -3.42 -8.27 7.12
C LEU A 98 -4.57 -9.12 6.51
N PRO A 99 -5.08 -10.16 7.21
CA PRO A 99 -5.96 -11.19 6.63
C PRO A 99 -7.19 -10.71 5.85
N LEU A 100 -7.72 -9.52 6.13
CA LEU A 100 -8.90 -8.96 5.46
C LEU A 100 -8.59 -7.84 4.45
N PHE A 101 -7.33 -7.52 4.21
CA PHE A 101 -6.92 -6.37 3.40
C PHE A 101 -6.17 -6.80 2.14
N ASP A 102 -6.41 -6.10 1.05
CA ASP A 102 -5.87 -6.40 -0.27
C ASP A 102 -5.57 -5.12 -1.05
N GLY A 103 -5.02 -5.28 -2.25
CA GLY A 103 -4.47 -4.20 -3.04
C GLY A 103 -2.99 -4.01 -2.78
N PHE A 104 -2.34 -3.28 -3.68
CA PHE A 104 -0.88 -3.12 -3.69
C PHE A 104 -0.34 -2.49 -2.39
N ALA A 105 -1.13 -1.65 -1.72
CA ALA A 105 -0.82 -1.03 -0.44
C ALA A 105 -1.74 -1.55 0.68
N CYS A 106 -2.44 -2.67 0.52
CA CYS A 106 -3.44 -3.15 1.50
C CYS A 106 -4.58 -2.15 1.74
N GLN A 107 -4.89 -1.34 0.73
CA GLN A 107 -5.85 -0.25 0.83
C GLN A 107 -7.31 -0.71 0.70
N TYR A 108 -7.59 -1.91 0.20
CA TYR A 108 -8.95 -2.39 0.01
C TYR A 108 -9.31 -3.41 1.08
N LEU A 109 -10.55 -3.36 1.58
CA LEU A 109 -11.10 -4.51 2.27
C LEU A 109 -11.36 -5.63 1.24
N LYS A 110 -10.91 -6.85 1.53
CA LYS A 110 -11.17 -8.03 0.70
C LYS A 110 -12.65 -8.30 0.60
N CYS A 111 -13.11 -8.59 -0.61
CA CYS A 111 -14.37 -9.30 -0.76
C CYS A 111 -14.20 -10.74 -0.29
N ALA A 112 -15.16 -11.20 0.52
CA ALA A 112 -15.12 -12.54 1.05
C ALA A 112 -15.27 -13.59 -0.07
N SER A 113 -14.46 -14.65 0.01
CA SER A 113 -14.50 -15.80 -0.89
C SER A 113 -14.46 -15.47 -2.39
N ASP A 114 -13.92 -14.30 -2.78
CA ASP A 114 -14.03 -13.76 -4.14
C ASP A 114 -15.48 -13.78 -4.68
N CYS A 115 -16.41 -13.39 -3.82
CA CYS A 115 -17.86 -13.45 -4.06
C CYS A 115 -18.35 -14.83 -4.53
N SER A 116 -17.66 -15.89 -4.12
CA SER A 116 -17.92 -17.29 -4.46
C SER A 116 -18.05 -17.56 -5.97
N GLY A 117 -17.52 -16.67 -6.82
CA GLY A 117 -17.72 -16.71 -8.27
C GLY A 117 -19.15 -16.42 -8.74
N HIS A 118 -19.99 -15.86 -7.86
CA HIS A 118 -21.42 -15.58 -8.08
C HIS A 118 -21.75 -14.11 -7.80
N GLY A 119 -20.79 -13.23 -8.03
CA GLY A 119 -20.95 -11.80 -7.88
C GLY A 119 -19.71 -11.01 -8.25
N ARG A 120 -19.86 -9.70 -8.21
CA ARG A 120 -18.79 -8.74 -8.46
C ARG A 120 -18.33 -8.12 -7.14
N CYS A 121 -17.01 -8.10 -6.92
CA CYS A 121 -16.41 -7.36 -5.82
C CYS A 121 -16.36 -5.86 -6.16
N MET A 122 -17.23 -5.06 -5.54
CA MET A 122 -17.42 -3.63 -5.85
C MET A 122 -17.15 -2.77 -4.62
N SER A 123 -16.66 -1.54 -4.84
CA SER A 123 -16.61 -0.54 -3.77
C SER A 123 -18.00 -0.01 -3.42
N MET A 124 -18.14 0.68 -2.29
CA MET A 124 -19.40 1.32 -1.91
C MET A 124 -19.84 2.37 -2.93
N ARG A 125 -18.91 3.15 -3.49
CA ARG A 125 -19.18 4.11 -4.57
C ARG A 125 -19.73 3.42 -5.82
N GLU A 126 -19.05 2.36 -6.26
CA GLU A 126 -19.43 1.63 -7.46
C GLU A 126 -20.81 0.98 -7.28
N ALA A 127 -21.05 0.34 -6.13
CA ALA A 127 -22.33 -0.30 -5.84
C ALA A 127 -23.46 0.74 -5.73
N ALA A 128 -23.20 1.92 -5.17
CA ALA A 128 -24.17 3.01 -5.09
C ALA A 128 -24.59 3.55 -6.47
N ALA A 129 -23.69 3.56 -7.45
CA ALA A 129 -23.94 4.06 -8.81
C ALA A 129 -24.60 3.03 -9.75
N GLU A 130 -24.68 1.76 -9.33
CA GLU A 130 -25.19 0.64 -10.12
C GLU A 130 -26.69 0.41 -9.89
N VAL A 131 -27.40 -0.08 -10.92
CA VAL A 131 -28.77 -0.59 -10.80
C VAL A 131 -28.84 -1.90 -11.55
N ASN A 132 -29.06 -2.98 -10.80
CA ASN A 132 -29.18 -4.33 -11.35
C ASN A 132 -30.62 -4.87 -11.29
N GLY A 133 -31.54 -4.12 -10.69
CA GLY A 133 -32.97 -4.47 -10.64
C GLY A 133 -33.34 -5.58 -9.66
N PHE A 134 -32.40 -6.13 -8.87
CA PHE A 134 -32.70 -7.15 -7.87
C PHE A 134 -32.09 -6.89 -6.49
N SER A 135 -30.82 -6.49 -6.39
CA SER A 135 -30.16 -6.13 -5.12
C SER A 135 -29.87 -4.64 -5.03
N LEU A 136 -29.72 -3.99 -6.17
CA LEU A 136 -29.50 -2.55 -6.31
C LEU A 136 -30.62 -1.98 -7.19
N LEU A 137 -31.62 -1.38 -6.54
CA LEU A 137 -32.87 -0.94 -7.19
C LEU A 137 -32.84 0.51 -7.67
N ARG A 138 -31.93 1.33 -7.14
CA ARG A 138 -31.80 2.74 -7.47
C ARG A 138 -30.37 3.21 -7.31
N LYS A 139 -30.01 4.24 -8.07
CA LYS A 139 -28.74 4.94 -7.91
C LYS A 139 -28.80 5.89 -6.73
N VAL A 140 -27.74 5.89 -5.94
CA VAL A 140 -27.50 6.88 -4.88
C VAL A 140 -26.07 7.41 -5.02
N LEU A 141 -25.81 8.60 -4.50
CA LEU A 141 -24.45 9.15 -4.45
C LEU A 141 -23.78 8.71 -3.15
N TYR A 142 -22.59 8.15 -3.26
CA TYR A 142 -21.75 7.75 -2.13
C TYR A 142 -20.31 8.18 -2.41
N ASP A 143 -20.14 9.49 -2.61
CA ASP A 143 -18.89 10.03 -3.15
C ASP A 143 -17.95 10.65 -2.12
N GLU A 144 -18.52 11.21 -1.06
CA GLU A 144 -17.81 11.95 -0.01
C GLU A 144 -17.26 11.09 1.14
N PRO A 145 -17.92 9.98 1.56
CA PRO A 145 -17.39 9.16 2.64
C PRO A 145 -16.00 8.60 2.30
N TRP A 146 -15.09 8.60 3.29
CA TRP A 146 -13.71 8.16 3.10
C TRP A 146 -13.60 6.68 2.67
N ASP A 147 -14.60 5.88 3.03
CA ASP A 147 -14.69 4.45 2.79
C ASP A 147 -15.28 4.12 1.41
N ALA A 148 -15.70 5.12 0.65
CA ALA A 148 -16.37 4.97 -0.64
C ALA A 148 -15.62 4.05 -1.62
N ASP A 149 -14.29 4.15 -1.67
CA ASP A 149 -13.45 3.40 -2.61
C ASP A 149 -12.64 2.26 -1.96
N VAL A 150 -12.46 2.32 -0.63
CA VAL A 150 -11.63 1.35 0.11
C VAL A 150 -12.44 0.22 0.72
N LEU A 151 -13.69 0.48 1.11
CA LEU A 151 -14.60 -0.55 1.56
C LEU A 151 -15.23 -1.22 0.34
N ARG A 152 -15.04 -2.55 0.23
CA ARG A 152 -15.57 -3.36 -0.86
C ARG A 152 -16.43 -4.49 -0.33
N GLY A 153 -17.42 -4.87 -1.12
CA GLY A 153 -18.33 -5.96 -0.83
C GLY A 153 -18.82 -6.64 -2.10
N CYS A 154 -19.51 -7.77 -1.92
CA CYS A 154 -20.02 -8.54 -3.03
C CYS A 154 -21.40 -8.06 -3.46
N VAL A 155 -21.52 -7.67 -4.72
CA VAL A 155 -22.81 -7.52 -5.40
C VAL A 155 -23.07 -8.82 -6.14
N CYS A 156 -23.92 -9.67 -5.54
CA CYS A 156 -24.21 -11.00 -6.08
C CYS A 156 -24.95 -10.94 -7.41
N ASP A 157 -24.78 -11.96 -8.23
CA ASP A 157 -25.56 -12.21 -9.45
C ASP A 157 -27.00 -12.62 -9.12
N PRO A 158 -27.93 -12.61 -10.11
CA PRO A 158 -29.25 -13.19 -9.93
C PRO A 158 -29.19 -14.62 -9.38
N GLU A 159 -30.18 -15.00 -8.56
CA GLU A 159 -30.27 -16.29 -7.86
C GLU A 159 -29.28 -16.53 -6.71
N TRP A 160 -28.32 -15.62 -6.48
CA TRP A 160 -27.36 -15.72 -5.38
C TRP A 160 -27.56 -14.59 -4.36
N GLU A 161 -27.25 -14.90 -3.10
CA GLU A 161 -27.30 -13.97 -1.99
C GLU A 161 -26.34 -14.39 -0.86
N GLY A 162 -26.36 -13.63 0.24
CA GLY A 162 -25.37 -13.72 1.30
C GLY A 162 -24.23 -12.73 1.11
N TYR A 163 -23.40 -12.59 2.14
CA TYR A 163 -22.32 -11.60 2.18
C TYR A 163 -21.19 -11.88 1.17
N ASP A 164 -21.02 -13.16 0.79
CA ASP A 164 -20.03 -13.65 -0.17
C ASP A 164 -20.67 -14.37 -1.36
N CYS A 165 -21.98 -14.20 -1.55
CA CYS A 165 -22.76 -14.81 -2.65
C CYS A 165 -22.75 -16.34 -2.69
N SER A 166 -22.46 -17.00 -1.57
CA SER A 166 -22.44 -18.47 -1.48
C SER A 166 -23.83 -19.11 -1.38
N GLN A 167 -24.88 -18.33 -1.10
CA GLN A 167 -26.22 -18.86 -0.81
C GLN A 167 -27.15 -18.70 -2.01
N ARG A 168 -27.98 -19.72 -2.26
CA ARG A 168 -29.05 -19.64 -3.26
C ARG A 168 -30.20 -18.82 -2.71
N ARG A 169 -30.64 -17.83 -3.48
CA ARG A 169 -31.82 -17.04 -3.18
C ARG A 169 -33.06 -17.90 -3.35
N CYS A 170 -33.89 -17.98 -2.32
CA CYS A 170 -35.20 -18.60 -2.42
C CYS A 170 -36.12 -17.78 -3.34
N PRO A 171 -37.05 -18.41 -4.06
CA PRO A 171 -38.12 -17.70 -4.75
C PRO A 171 -38.81 -16.73 -3.79
N ARG A 172 -38.98 -15.47 -4.21
CA ARG A 172 -39.70 -14.44 -3.48
C ARG A 172 -40.97 -14.12 -4.25
N GLY A 173 -42.07 -13.90 -3.55
CA GLY A 173 -43.40 -13.72 -4.14
C GLY A 173 -44.38 -14.73 -3.55
N ASP A 174 -45.67 -14.50 -3.78
CA ASP A 174 -46.72 -15.44 -3.41
C ASP A 174 -46.58 -16.73 -4.24
N ASP A 175 -46.80 -17.88 -3.62
CA ASP A 175 -46.78 -19.15 -4.35
C ASP A 175 -47.98 -19.14 -5.31
N PRO A 176 -47.78 -19.32 -6.64
CA PRO A 176 -48.86 -19.32 -7.62
C PRO A 176 -49.91 -20.43 -7.37
N LEU A 177 -49.65 -21.37 -6.46
CA LEU A 177 -50.61 -22.40 -6.03
C LEU A 177 -51.44 -21.99 -4.82
N THR A 178 -51.26 -20.79 -4.25
CA THR A 178 -52.04 -20.35 -3.09
C THR A 178 -53.43 -19.88 -3.52
N ALA A 179 -54.47 -20.60 -3.10
CA ALA A 179 -55.85 -20.29 -3.48
C ALA A 179 -56.51 -19.27 -2.51
N GLY A 180 -57.36 -18.39 -3.05
CA GLY A 180 -58.18 -17.46 -2.28
C GLY A 180 -57.54 -16.10 -1.96
N GLN A 181 -56.39 -15.80 -2.57
CA GLN A 181 -55.75 -14.49 -2.47
C GLN A 181 -56.23 -13.56 -3.59
N SER A 182 -56.18 -12.25 -3.35
CA SER A 182 -56.29 -11.24 -4.40
C SER A 182 -54.90 -11.00 -4.98
N ASP A 183 -54.69 -11.40 -6.23
CA ASP A 183 -53.41 -11.23 -6.92
C ASP A 183 -52.92 -9.78 -6.86
N GLU A 184 -51.63 -9.59 -6.58
CA GLU A 184 -51.01 -8.28 -6.70
C GLU A 184 -51.02 -7.86 -8.18
N VAL A 185 -51.83 -6.86 -8.52
CA VAL A 185 -51.82 -6.25 -9.85
C VAL A 185 -50.67 -5.24 -9.93
N GLN A 186 -49.52 -5.70 -10.43
CA GLN A 186 -48.42 -4.80 -10.80
C GLN A 186 -48.80 -4.07 -12.09
N LEU A 187 -49.16 -2.78 -11.96
CA LEU A 187 -49.31 -1.90 -13.11
C LEU A 187 -47.91 -1.62 -13.69
N LEU A 188 -47.58 -2.28 -14.80
CA LEU A 188 -46.40 -1.94 -15.58
C LEU A 188 -46.60 -0.55 -16.20
N SER A 189 -45.92 0.46 -15.64
CA SER A 189 -45.88 1.83 -16.18
C SER A 189 -44.64 2.07 -17.02
#